data_AF-A0A445J373-F1
#
_entry.id   AF-A0A445J373-F1
#
_cell.length_a   1.000
_cell.length_b   1.000
_cell.length_c   1.000
_cell.angle_alpha   90.00
_cell.angle_beta   90.00
_cell.angle_gamma   90.00
#
_symmetry.space_group_name_H-M   'P 1'
#
loop_
_entity.id
_entity.type
_entity.pdbx_description
1 polymer ?
#
loop_
_entity_poly.entity_id
_entity_poly.type
_entity_poly.pdbx_seq_one_letter_code
_entity_poly.pdbx_strand_id
1 'polypeptide(L)'
;MVLSEEEIGRLYRIRKTVMQMLRDRNFLVGDFEINMSKHEFKSKYGEHMKREDLVINKSKKDNSGDQIYVFFPDEPKVGVKTMKTYTNRMNSENVYRAILVTQTNLTPFARTCISEISSKFHLEVFQEAELLVNIKEHELVPEHQVLTDAEKKTLLERYTVKETQVVHFLHV
;
A
#
# COMPACT_ATOMS: atom_id res chain seq x y z
N MET A 1 -16.00 11.15 -13.16
CA MET A 1 -16.38 10.26 -14.27
C MET A 1 -17.08 9.06 -13.66
N VAL A 2 -18.17 8.53 -14.23
CA VAL A 2 -18.80 7.31 -13.71
C VAL A 2 -17.93 6.13 -14.11
N LEU A 3 -17.53 5.28 -13.16
CA LEU A 3 -16.67 4.12 -13.42
C LEU A 3 -17.45 3.02 -14.15
N SER A 4 -16.83 2.42 -15.15
CA SER A 4 -17.38 1.25 -15.86
C SER A 4 -17.41 0.01 -14.97
N GLU A 5 -18.24 -0.98 -15.33
CA GLU A 5 -18.34 -2.22 -14.56
C GLU A 5 -17.02 -3.01 -14.50
N GLU A 6 -16.22 -2.94 -15.57
CA GLU A 6 -14.90 -3.53 -15.64
C GLU A 6 -13.90 -2.82 -14.72
N GLU A 7 -13.93 -1.49 -14.66
CA GLU A 7 -13.11 -0.71 -13.72
C GLU A 7 -13.48 -1.01 -12.28
N ILE A 8 -14.78 -1.10 -11.96
CA ILE A 8 -15.25 -1.50 -10.64
C ILE A 8 -14.73 -2.89 -10.28
N GLY A 9 -14.74 -3.83 -11.24
CA GLY A 9 -14.19 -5.17 -11.05
C GLY A 9 -12.68 -5.17 -10.76
N ARG A 10 -11.91 -4.31 -11.44
CA ARG A 10 -10.47 -4.14 -11.21
C ARG A 10 -10.18 -3.52 -9.85
N LEU A 11 -10.84 -2.41 -9.53
CA LEU A 11 -10.70 -1.71 -8.24
C LEU A 11 -11.07 -2.59 -7.05
N TYR A 12 -12.10 -3.43 -7.20
CA TYR A 12 -12.45 -4.43 -6.20
C TYR A 12 -11.29 -5.39 -5.91
N ARG A 13 -10.65 -5.96 -6.95
CA ARG A 13 -9.50 -6.86 -6.80
C ARG A 13 -8.30 -6.16 -6.17
N ILE A 14 -7.96 -4.98 -6.69
CA ILE A 14 -6.86 -4.15 -6.17
C ILE A 14 -7.08 -3.86 -4.69
N ARG A 15 -8.27 -3.44 -4.30
CA ARG A 15 -8.60 -3.16 -2.90
C ARG A 15 -8.47 -4.40 -2.03
N LYS A 16 -8.88 -5.58 -2.51
CA LYS A 16 -8.71 -6.84 -1.78
C LYS A 16 -7.22 -7.15 -1.56
N THR A 17 -6.39 -7.05 -2.60
CA THR A 17 -4.93 -7.23 -2.51
C THR A 17 -4.31 -6.25 -1.52
N VAL A 18 -4.69 -4.97 -1.58
CA VAL A 18 -4.22 -3.96 -0.64
C VAL A 18 -4.61 -4.30 0.81
N MET A 19 -5.84 -4.76 1.05
CA MET A 19 -6.26 -5.15 2.40
C MET A 19 -5.51 -6.37 2.93
N GLN A 20 -5.24 -7.36 2.08
CA GLN A 20 -4.37 -8.49 2.43
C GLN A 20 -2.95 -8.02 2.75
N MET A 21 -2.37 -7.16 1.92
CA MET A 21 -1.03 -6.57 2.14
C MET A 21 -0.96 -5.78 3.44
N LEU A 22 -1.97 -4.97 3.76
CA LEU A 22 -2.03 -4.23 5.03
C LEU A 22 -2.12 -5.18 6.24
N ARG A 23 -2.90 -6.26 6.13
CA ARG A 23 -2.97 -7.29 7.18
C ARG A 23 -1.62 -7.96 7.40
N ASP A 24 -0.94 -8.33 6.33
CA ASP A 24 0.39 -8.97 6.37
C ASP A 24 1.45 -8.03 6.96
N ARG A 25 1.30 -6.72 6.75
CA ARG A 25 2.14 -5.67 7.36
C ARG A 25 1.72 -5.32 8.80
N ASN A 26 0.91 -6.14 9.46
CA ASN A 26 0.44 -5.96 10.84
C ASN A 26 -0.46 -4.73 11.08
N PHE A 27 -1.18 -4.25 10.07
CA PHE A 27 -2.24 -3.26 10.26
C PHE A 27 -3.57 -3.94 10.66
N LEU A 28 -4.42 -3.19 11.36
CA LEU A 28 -5.70 -3.68 11.86
C LEU A 28 -6.74 -3.78 10.73
N VAL A 29 -6.78 -4.94 10.09
CA VAL A 29 -7.75 -5.26 9.03
C VAL A 29 -8.64 -6.41 9.50
N GLY A 30 -9.96 -6.22 9.45
CA GLY A 30 -10.92 -7.25 9.80
C GLY A 30 -11.15 -8.24 8.66
N ASP A 31 -11.47 -9.50 8.98
CA ASP A 31 -11.70 -10.53 7.94
C ASP A 31 -12.87 -10.18 7.02
N PHE A 32 -13.91 -9.51 7.55
CA PHE A 32 -15.04 -9.02 6.76
C PHE A 32 -14.61 -7.99 5.69
N GLU A 33 -13.50 -7.26 5.89
CA GLU A 33 -13.00 -6.29 4.92
C GLU A 33 -12.27 -6.94 3.74
N ILE A 34 -11.69 -8.12 3.96
CA ILE A 34 -10.97 -8.91 2.97
C ILE A 34 -11.94 -9.83 2.21
N ASN A 35 -12.91 -10.40 2.93
CA ASN A 35 -13.90 -11.33 2.40
C ASN A 35 -15.14 -10.65 1.81
N MET A 36 -15.16 -9.32 1.78
CA MET A 36 -16.22 -8.53 1.12
C MET A 36 -16.41 -9.00 -0.33
N SER A 37 -17.65 -9.28 -0.70
CA SER A 37 -18.02 -9.67 -2.05
C SER A 37 -18.03 -8.47 -3.01
N LYS A 38 -17.95 -8.73 -4.33
CA LYS A 38 -18.08 -7.67 -5.35
C LYS A 38 -19.45 -6.96 -5.26
N HIS A 39 -20.50 -7.68 -4.87
CA HIS A 39 -21.83 -7.12 -4.70
C HIS A 39 -21.88 -6.15 -3.51
N GLU A 40 -21.37 -6.55 -2.35
CA GLU A 40 -21.27 -5.68 -1.17
C GLU A 40 -20.38 -4.46 -1.44
N PHE A 41 -19.29 -4.64 -2.19
CA PHE A 41 -18.43 -3.55 -2.63
C PHE A 41 -19.22 -2.52 -3.47
N LYS A 42 -19.96 -2.97 -4.49
CA LYS A 42 -20.84 -2.09 -5.28
C LYS A 42 -21.91 -1.42 -4.41
N SER A 43 -22.54 -2.16 -3.51
CA SER A 43 -23.57 -1.62 -2.61
C SER A 43 -23.02 -0.58 -1.63
N LYS A 44 -21.78 -0.74 -1.18
CA LYS A 44 -21.14 0.16 -0.21
C LYS A 44 -20.75 1.50 -0.84
N TYR A 45 -20.23 1.48 -2.06
CA TYR A 45 -19.71 2.67 -2.73
C TYR A 45 -20.70 3.28 -3.74
N GLY A 46 -21.77 2.56 -4.08
CA GLY A 46 -22.81 3.01 -5.01
C GLY A 46 -22.41 2.94 -6.49
N GLU A 47 -23.37 3.23 -7.36
CA GLU A 47 -23.17 3.22 -8.83
C GLU A 47 -22.32 4.39 -9.34
N HIS A 48 -22.26 5.49 -8.57
CA HIS A 48 -21.48 6.69 -8.89
C HIS A 48 -20.21 6.81 -8.06
N MET A 49 -19.58 5.68 -7.71
CA MET A 49 -18.35 5.71 -6.90
C MET A 49 -17.25 6.47 -7.61
N LYS A 50 -16.48 7.25 -6.85
CA LYS A 50 -15.23 7.87 -7.27
C LYS A 50 -14.06 7.13 -6.67
N ARG A 51 -12.89 7.23 -7.31
CA ARG A 51 -11.64 6.65 -6.79
C ARG A 51 -11.28 7.21 -5.42
N GLU A 52 -11.57 8.49 -5.17
CA GLU A 52 -11.37 9.15 -3.87
C GLU A 52 -12.19 8.52 -2.73
N ASP A 53 -13.31 7.86 -3.02
CA ASP A 53 -14.13 7.18 -2.00
C ASP A 53 -13.45 5.89 -1.49
N LEU A 54 -12.48 5.37 -2.26
CA LEU A 54 -11.74 4.15 -1.93
C LEU A 54 -10.56 4.38 -0.98
N VAL A 55 -10.37 5.62 -0.50
CA VAL A 55 -9.28 5.93 0.45
C VAL A 55 -9.40 5.04 1.70
N ILE A 56 -8.27 4.46 2.10
CA ILE A 56 -8.16 3.59 3.27
C ILE A 56 -7.31 4.30 4.32
N ASN A 57 -7.74 4.30 5.57
CA ASN A 57 -6.91 4.64 6.73
C ASN A 57 -6.95 3.45 7.69
N LYS A 58 -5.77 2.94 8.09
CA LYS A 58 -5.62 1.86 9.07
C LYS A 58 -4.52 2.19 10.08
N SER A 59 -4.75 1.82 11.33
CA SER A 59 -3.72 1.82 12.37
C SER A 59 -3.02 0.46 12.48
N LYS A 60 -1.79 0.46 12.97
CA LYS A 60 -1.09 -0.76 13.39
C LYS A 60 -1.84 -1.45 14.53
N LYS A 61 -1.75 -2.78 14.60
CA LYS A 61 -2.36 -3.58 15.67
C LYS A 61 -1.69 -3.34 17.03
N ASP A 62 -0.39 -3.15 17.02
CA ASP A 62 0.49 -2.97 18.17
C ASP A 62 0.64 -1.50 18.61
N ASN A 63 0.38 -0.55 17.72
CA ASN A 63 0.47 0.87 18.01
C ASN A 63 -0.61 1.68 17.26
N SER A 64 -1.64 2.13 17.96
CA SER A 64 -2.73 2.90 17.36
C SER A 64 -2.30 4.25 16.77
N GLY A 65 -1.13 4.78 17.17
CA GLY A 65 -0.55 6.02 16.65
C GLY A 65 0.21 5.87 15.33
N ASP A 66 0.61 4.64 14.96
CA ASP A 66 1.20 4.39 13.64
C ASP A 66 0.08 4.04 12.65
N GLN A 67 -0.31 5.03 11.86
CA GLN A 67 -1.36 4.93 10.86
C GLN A 67 -0.78 4.91 9.44
N ILE A 68 -1.54 4.32 8.52
CA ILE A 68 -1.22 4.31 7.10
C ILE A 68 -2.44 4.73 6.28
N TYR A 69 -2.17 5.62 5.33
CA TYR A 69 -3.12 5.98 4.29
C TYR A 69 -2.91 5.16 3.02
N VAL A 70 -3.98 4.80 2.33
CA VAL A 70 -3.92 4.34 0.94
C VAL A 70 -4.77 5.26 0.09
N PHE A 71 -4.16 5.92 -0.88
CA PHE A 71 -4.81 6.86 -1.78
C PHE A 71 -4.99 6.27 -3.18
N PHE A 72 -6.15 6.55 -3.77
CA PHE A 72 -6.53 6.16 -5.13
C PHE A 72 -6.84 7.44 -5.94
N PRO A 73 -5.85 8.02 -6.63
CA PRO A 73 -6.05 9.22 -7.43
C PRO A 73 -6.97 8.96 -8.64
N ASP A 74 -7.85 9.92 -8.94
CA ASP A 74 -8.70 9.89 -10.14
C ASP A 74 -7.90 10.16 -11.42
N GLU A 75 -6.85 10.98 -11.33
CA GLU A 75 -5.99 11.35 -12.45
C GLU A 75 -5.10 10.18 -12.89
N PRO A 76 -5.10 9.80 -14.19
CA PRO A 76 -4.25 8.72 -14.68
C PRO A 76 -2.75 8.98 -14.50
N LYS A 77 -2.33 10.25 -14.65
CA LYS A 77 -0.97 10.73 -14.41
C LYS A 77 -0.97 11.66 -13.22
N VAL A 78 -0.47 11.18 -12.09
CA VAL A 78 -0.40 11.98 -10.87
C VAL A 78 0.65 13.08 -11.03
N GLY A 79 0.21 14.33 -10.83
CA GLY A 79 1.05 15.52 -10.81
C GLY A 79 1.41 15.99 -9.40
N VAL A 80 2.29 17.01 -9.33
CA VAL A 80 2.78 17.60 -8.07
C VAL A 80 1.65 18.21 -7.22
N LYS A 81 0.61 18.77 -7.85
CA LYS A 81 -0.54 19.37 -7.15
C LYS A 81 -1.25 18.32 -6.27
N THR A 82 -1.58 17.18 -6.86
CA THR A 82 -2.28 16.07 -6.21
C THR A 82 -1.43 15.48 -5.08
N MET A 83 -0.12 15.35 -5.30
CA MET A 83 0.84 14.95 -4.26
C MET A 83 0.82 15.89 -3.06
N LYS A 84 0.91 17.21 -3.29
CA LYS A 84 0.88 18.21 -2.21
C LYS A 84 -0.42 18.15 -1.41
N THR A 85 -1.56 17.92 -2.06
CA THR A 85 -2.85 17.74 -1.38
C THR A 85 -2.80 16.57 -0.40
N TYR A 86 -2.28 15.41 -0.83
CA TYR A 86 -2.17 14.24 0.04
C TYR A 86 -1.15 14.44 1.16
N THR A 87 0.03 15.01 0.87
CA THR A 87 1.04 15.31 1.89
C THR A 87 0.49 16.29 2.94
N ASN A 88 -0.28 17.30 2.54
CA ASN A 88 -0.91 18.23 3.46
C ASN A 88 -1.93 17.55 4.35
N ARG A 89 -2.77 16.67 3.79
CA ARG A 89 -3.75 15.88 4.54
C ARG A 89 -3.07 14.95 5.56
N MET A 90 -2.03 14.25 5.12
CA MET A 90 -1.20 13.41 5.98
C MET A 90 -0.59 14.22 7.13
N ASN A 91 -0.07 15.42 6.84
CA ASN A 91 0.49 16.30 7.85
C ASN A 91 -0.55 16.81 8.85
N SER A 92 -1.76 17.16 8.41
CA SER A 92 -2.84 17.61 9.31
C SER A 92 -3.33 16.53 10.25
N GLU A 93 -3.28 15.28 9.81
CA GLU A 93 -3.74 14.12 10.58
C GLU A 93 -2.59 13.41 11.32
N ASN A 94 -1.36 13.91 11.24
CA ASN A 94 -0.14 13.32 11.81
C ASN A 94 0.10 11.86 11.37
N VAL A 95 -0.21 11.56 10.10
CA VAL A 95 0.03 10.25 9.49
C VAL A 95 1.27 10.32 8.62
N TYR A 96 2.29 9.51 8.90
CA TYR A 96 3.58 9.58 8.21
C TYR A 96 3.80 8.48 7.16
N ARG A 97 2.89 7.50 7.07
CA ARG A 97 2.97 6.42 6.08
C ARG A 97 1.82 6.51 5.08
N ALA A 98 2.13 6.34 3.81
CA ALA A 98 1.08 6.18 2.81
C ALA A 98 1.49 5.27 1.66
N ILE A 99 0.48 4.69 1.03
CA ILE A 99 0.57 3.98 -0.24
C ILE A 99 -0.24 4.76 -1.27
N LEU A 100 0.36 5.03 -2.42
CA LEU A 100 -0.27 5.67 -3.56
C LEU A 100 -0.50 4.63 -4.65
N VAL A 101 -1.76 4.34 -4.97
CA VAL A 101 -2.13 3.39 -6.02
C VAL A 101 -2.41 4.15 -7.32
N THR A 102 -1.51 4.09 -8.29
CA THR A 102 -1.59 4.88 -9.53
C THR A 102 -2.03 4.04 -10.73
N GLN A 103 -2.82 4.64 -11.62
CA GLN A 103 -3.26 3.98 -12.86
C GLN A 103 -2.11 3.76 -13.85
N THR A 104 -1.21 4.73 -13.92
CA THR A 104 -0.01 4.68 -14.77
C THR A 104 1.21 5.13 -13.98
N ASN A 105 2.38 5.07 -14.62
CA ASN A 105 3.62 5.57 -14.07
C ASN A 105 3.51 7.04 -13.62
N LEU A 106 4.11 7.36 -12.48
CA LEU A 106 4.26 8.73 -12.01
C LEU A 106 5.02 9.60 -13.01
N THR A 107 4.60 10.86 -13.09
CA THR A 107 5.35 11.89 -13.81
C THR A 107 6.73 12.09 -13.18
N PRO A 108 7.78 12.43 -13.95
CA PRO A 108 9.13 12.65 -13.40
C PRO A 108 9.13 13.66 -12.24
N PHE A 109 8.36 14.75 -12.38
CA PHE A 109 8.20 15.76 -11.34
C PHE A 109 7.56 15.21 -10.06
N ALA A 110 6.55 14.34 -10.18
CA ALA A 110 5.96 13.70 -9.01
C ALA A 110 6.97 12.79 -8.30
N ARG A 111 7.81 12.04 -9.05
CA ARG A 111 8.87 11.21 -8.44
C ARG A 111 9.89 12.05 -7.68
N THR A 112 10.32 13.18 -8.24
CA THR A 112 11.22 14.12 -7.54
C THR A 112 10.58 14.62 -6.24
N CYS A 113 9.31 15.02 -6.27
CA CYS A 113 8.61 15.46 -5.06
C CYS A 113 8.52 14.36 -3.99
N ILE A 114 8.36 13.09 -4.37
CA ILE A 114 8.38 11.97 -3.42
C ILE A 114 9.76 11.87 -2.75
N SER A 115 10.83 12.01 -3.52
CA SER A 115 12.19 12.00 -2.97
C SER A 115 12.43 13.16 -2.01
N GLU A 116 11.89 14.35 -2.28
CA GLU A 116 12.03 15.52 -1.40
C GLU A 116 11.30 15.32 -0.07
N ILE A 117 10.09 14.75 -0.09
CA ILE A 117 9.29 14.53 1.12
C ILE A 117 9.66 13.24 1.88
N SER A 118 10.48 12.37 1.29
CA SER A 118 10.88 11.07 1.86
C SER A 118 11.55 11.17 3.23
N SER A 119 12.15 12.33 3.54
CA SER A 119 12.75 12.65 4.84
C SER A 119 11.73 12.68 5.98
N LYS A 120 10.46 12.98 5.68
CA LYS A 120 9.38 13.13 6.66
C LYS A 120 8.26 12.09 6.49
N PHE A 121 7.96 11.71 5.25
CA PHE A 121 6.87 10.82 4.91
C PHE A 121 7.39 9.57 4.22
N HIS A 122 6.99 8.41 4.70
CA HIS A 122 7.23 7.12 4.06
C HIS A 122 6.11 6.87 3.05
N LEU A 123 6.36 7.19 1.78
CA LEU A 123 5.40 7.00 0.70
C LEU A 123 5.85 5.88 -0.23
N GLU A 124 4.99 4.87 -0.40
CA GLU A 124 5.15 3.80 -1.36
C GLU A 124 4.21 4.00 -2.54
N VAL A 125 4.64 3.60 -3.74
CA VAL A 125 3.87 3.77 -4.97
C VAL A 125 3.69 2.41 -5.61
N PHE A 126 2.44 2.06 -5.90
CA PHE A 126 2.09 0.82 -6.61
C PHE A 126 1.25 1.16 -7.84
N GLN A 127 1.49 0.46 -8.93
CA GLN A 127 0.61 0.53 -10.08
C GLN A 127 -0.60 -0.37 -9.87
N GLU A 128 -1.75 0.04 -10.38
CA GLU A 128 -2.96 -0.80 -10.37
C GLU A 128 -2.72 -2.17 -10.98
N ALA A 129 -1.95 -2.23 -12.06
CA ALA A 129 -1.61 -3.47 -12.75
C ALA A 129 -0.86 -4.47 -11.85
N GLU A 130 0.00 -3.98 -10.94
CA GLU A 130 0.77 -4.81 -10.00
C GLU A 130 -0.10 -5.40 -8.88
N LEU A 131 -1.19 -4.71 -8.54
CA LEU A 131 -2.08 -5.10 -7.44
C LEU A 131 -3.30 -5.92 -7.89
N LEU A 132 -3.45 -6.18 -9.19
CA LEU A 132 -4.55 -7.00 -9.72
C LEU A 132 -4.52 -8.44 -9.21
N VAL A 133 -3.33 -8.97 -8.91
CA VAL A 133 -3.11 -10.32 -8.41
C VAL A 133 -2.13 -10.25 -7.25
N ASN A 134 -2.46 -10.91 -6.14
CA ASN A 134 -1.56 -11.02 -5.01
C ASN A 134 -0.48 -12.08 -5.30
N ILE A 135 0.73 -11.63 -5.64
CA ILE A 135 1.84 -12.53 -5.99
C ILE A 135 2.28 -13.46 -4.85
N LYS A 136 1.98 -13.12 -3.59
CA LYS A 136 2.28 -13.98 -2.43
C LYS A 136 1.50 -15.30 -2.46
N GLU A 137 0.35 -15.33 -3.15
CA GLU A 137 -0.48 -16.54 -3.27
C GLU A 137 0.01 -17.48 -4.36
N HIS A 138 1.04 -17.10 -5.12
CA HIS A 138 1.60 -17.92 -6.18
C HIS A 138 2.48 -19.05 -5.62
N GLU A 139 2.34 -20.28 -6.14
CA GLU A 139 3.04 -21.47 -5.66
C GLU A 139 4.57 -21.33 -5.62
N LEU A 140 5.15 -20.62 -6.59
CA LEU A 140 6.59 -20.39 -6.67
C LEU A 140 7.12 -19.32 -5.69
N VAL A 141 6.25 -18.64 -4.95
CA VAL A 141 6.64 -17.59 -3.99
C VAL A 141 6.60 -18.19 -2.58
N PRO A 142 7.77 -18.48 -1.97
CA PRO A 142 7.79 -18.99 -0.60
C PRO A 142 7.32 -17.91 0.39
N GLU A 143 6.96 -18.34 1.60
CA GLU A 143 6.58 -17.41 2.67
C GLU A 143 7.81 -16.62 3.15
N HIS A 144 7.67 -15.30 3.20
CA HIS A 144 8.70 -14.39 3.68
C HIS A 144 8.27 -13.79 5.02
N GLN A 145 9.11 -13.93 6.04
CA GLN A 145 8.89 -13.34 7.37
C GLN A 145 9.97 -12.30 7.66
N VAL A 146 9.54 -11.12 8.12
CA VAL A 146 10.45 -10.06 8.58
C VAL A 146 10.95 -10.43 9.97
N LEU A 147 12.27 -10.53 10.14
CA LEU A 147 12.91 -10.77 11.43
C LEU A 147 13.01 -9.48 12.25
N THR A 148 12.86 -9.60 13.56
CA THR A 148 13.18 -8.53 14.51
C THR A 148 14.70 -8.33 14.63
N ASP A 149 15.13 -7.18 15.15
CA ASP A 149 16.57 -6.91 15.35
C ASP A 149 17.24 -7.93 16.28
N ALA A 150 16.50 -8.43 17.28
CA ALA A 150 16.98 -9.47 18.19
C ALA A 150 17.15 -10.82 17.49
N GLU A 151 16.17 -11.23 16.68
CA GLU A 151 16.25 -12.46 15.87
C GLU A 151 17.37 -12.37 14.82
N LYS A 152 17.49 -11.21 14.16
CA LYS A 152 18.58 -10.92 13.21
C LYS A 152 19.93 -11.09 13.89
N LYS A 153 20.15 -10.49 15.06
CA LYS A 153 21.40 -10.61 15.81
C LYS A 153 21.69 -12.07 16.19
N THR A 154 20.69 -12.78 16.70
CA THR A 154 20.81 -14.20 17.07
C THR A 154 21.18 -15.06 15.86
N LEU A 155 20.62 -14.77 14.69
CA LEU A 155 20.92 -15.49 13.45
C LEU A 155 22.37 -15.24 13.00
N LEU A 156 22.83 -13.99 13.02
CA LEU A 156 24.21 -13.65 12.67
C LEU A 156 25.22 -14.31 13.61
N GLU A 157 24.95 -14.31 14.92
CA GLU A 157 25.78 -14.96 15.93
C GLU A 157 25.81 -16.48 15.75
N ARG A 158 24.65 -17.11 15.53
CA ARG A 158 24.53 -18.57 15.38
C ARG A 158 25.31 -19.11 14.20
N TYR A 159 25.31 -18.39 13.07
CA TYR A 159 26.04 -18.78 11.88
C TYR A 159 27.44 -18.16 11.81
N THR A 160 27.82 -17.33 12.78
CA THR A 160 29.12 -16.62 12.79
C THR A 160 29.38 -15.83 11.50
N VAL A 161 28.34 -15.22 10.94
CA VAL A 161 28.39 -14.45 9.70
C VAL A 161 28.22 -12.96 9.95
N LYS A 162 28.86 -12.14 9.10
CA LYS A 162 28.64 -10.70 9.05
C LYS A 162 27.40 -10.40 8.20
N GLU A 163 26.76 -9.26 8.46
CA GLU A 163 25.59 -8.81 7.69
C GLU A 163 25.87 -8.74 6.18
N THR A 164 27.08 -8.35 5.78
CA THR A 164 27.51 -8.30 4.38
C THR A 164 27.62 -9.67 3.70
N GLN A 165 27.59 -10.76 4.45
CA GLN A 165 27.70 -12.13 3.93
C GLN A 165 26.35 -12.81 3.74
N VAL A 166 25.25 -12.19 4.20
CA VAL A 166 23.89 -12.72 4.01
C VAL A 166 23.47 -12.52 2.55
N VAL A 167 22.56 -13.35 2.03
CA VAL A 167 21.99 -13.14 0.69
C VAL A 167 21.16 -11.85 0.69
N HIS A 168 21.39 -10.97 -0.29
CA HIS A 168 20.71 -9.68 -0.38
C HIS A 168 19.50 -9.77 -1.30
N PHE A 169 18.37 -9.24 -0.85
CA PHE A 169 17.22 -8.98 -1.71
C PHE A 169 17.35 -7.59 -2.32
N LEU A 170 16.99 -7.45 -3.60
CA LEU A 170 16.91 -6.14 -4.24
C LEU A 170 15.79 -5.33 -3.59
N HIS A 171 16.09 -4.08 -3.25
CA HIS A 171 15.06 -3.12 -2.88
C HIS A 171 14.39 -2.67 -4.18
N VAL A 172 13.12 -3.04 -4.37
CA VAL A 172 12.29 -2.69 -5.54
C VAL A 172 11.40 -1.52 -5.19
#